data_AF-A0A8R7RBM2-F1
#
_entry.id   AF-A0A8R7RBM2-F1
#
_cell.length_a   1.000
_cell.length_b   1.000
_cell.length_c   1.000
_cell.angle_alpha   90.00
_cell.angle_beta   90.00
_cell.angle_gamma   90.00
#
_symmetry.space_group_name_H-M   'P 1'
#
loop_
_entity.id
_entity.type
_entity.pdbx_description
1 polymer ?
#
loop_
_entity_poly.entity_id
_entity_poly.type
_entity_poly.pdbx_seq_one_letter_code
_entity_poly.pdbx_strand_id
1 'polypeptide(L)'
;MTVTLEDWSMITAMSIEGQALIGRVERTNWQQRVTTLIDDCPDAKGNRTSSVPLTWLSEHRKTCPEGADEATVEWYARAYLWYLLMEVVFPDSSGNSANWLYLFFLADWDAGYGWGTASLTYLYRSLDDATQRTGDKSNMGGFVWALSIWMWERLPVGRSEKMPRRPWGAYGEDGDTTRHPTIAYEWDVVKLYTGLNKTSYKTYTNELDALTHTQVYELAHHLSL
;
A
#
# COMPACT_ATOMS: atom_id res chain seq x y z
N MET A 1 15.57 -0.19 15.72
CA MET A 1 15.31 -0.94 14.49
C MET A 1 14.29 -0.16 13.67
N THR A 2 14.46 -0.09 12.35
CA THR A 2 13.56 0.67 11.47
C THR A 2 13.43 -0.06 10.14
N VAL A 3 12.34 0.19 9.43
CA VAL A 3 12.08 -0.38 8.10
C VAL A 3 13.11 0.17 7.09
N THR A 4 13.90 -0.68 6.47
CA THR A 4 14.85 -0.24 5.43
C THR A 4 14.18 -0.23 4.06
N LEU A 5 14.78 0.46 3.07
CA LEU A 5 14.32 0.39 1.68
C LEU A 5 14.46 -1.03 1.11
N GLU A 6 15.52 -1.75 1.48
CA GLU A 6 15.73 -3.14 1.08
C GLU A 6 14.59 -4.03 1.56
N ASP A 7 14.30 -4.02 2.86
CA ASP A 7 13.18 -4.78 3.45
C ASP A 7 11.86 -4.42 2.76
N TRP A 8 11.63 -3.13 2.53
CA TRP A 8 10.42 -2.63 1.91
C TRP A 8 10.26 -3.13 0.48
N SER A 9 11.33 -3.13 -0.30
CA SER A 9 11.35 -3.66 -1.67
C SER A 9 11.07 -5.17 -1.70
N MET A 10 11.66 -5.93 -0.77
CA MET A 10 11.45 -7.39 -0.69
C MET A 10 10.02 -7.75 -0.27
N ILE A 11 9.39 -6.95 0.59
CA ILE A 11 8.02 -7.14 1.04
C ILE A 11 7.02 -6.75 -0.04
N THR A 12 7.21 -5.61 -0.68
CA THR A 12 6.20 -5.01 -1.57
C THR A 12 6.41 -5.26 -3.06
N ALA A 13 7.60 -5.70 -3.48
CA ALA A 13 8.08 -5.71 -4.88
C ALA A 13 8.02 -4.34 -5.58
N MET A 14 7.89 -3.24 -4.85
CA MET A 14 7.85 -1.91 -5.44
C MET A 14 9.26 -1.37 -5.71
N SER A 15 9.44 -0.67 -6.84
CA SER A 15 10.72 -0.06 -7.18
C SER A 15 11.14 0.99 -6.15
N ILE A 16 12.31 0.79 -5.56
CA ILE A 16 12.94 1.78 -4.66
C ILE A 16 13.82 2.77 -5.41
N GLU A 17 14.26 2.41 -6.62
CA GLU A 17 14.98 3.31 -7.52
C GLU A 17 14.01 4.02 -8.46
N GLY A 18 14.36 5.22 -8.90
CA GLY A 18 13.58 5.99 -9.86
C GLY A 18 13.37 7.44 -9.48
N GLN A 19 12.53 8.12 -10.26
CA GLN A 19 12.17 9.52 -10.03
C GLN A 19 11.36 9.67 -8.74
N ALA A 20 11.63 10.76 -8.02
CA ALA A 20 10.89 11.08 -6.79
C ALA A 20 9.49 11.59 -7.12
N LEU A 21 8.50 11.13 -6.37
CA LEU A 21 7.11 11.62 -6.45
C LEU A 21 7.00 12.96 -5.70
N ILE A 22 7.48 14.02 -6.33
CA ILE A 22 7.44 15.37 -5.78
C ILE A 22 6.41 16.18 -6.55
N GLY A 23 5.38 16.65 -5.85
CA GLY A 23 4.38 17.51 -6.45
C GLY A 23 3.55 18.23 -5.41
N ARG A 24 3.01 19.38 -5.79
CA ARG A 24 2.00 20.09 -5.01
C ARG A 24 0.64 19.71 -5.56
N VAL A 25 -0.29 19.40 -4.67
CA VAL A 25 -1.68 19.15 -5.06
C VAL A 25 -2.30 20.46 -5.56
N GLU A 26 -2.33 20.62 -6.88
CA GLU A 26 -2.96 21.78 -7.52
C GLU A 26 -4.49 21.60 -7.46
N ARG A 27 -5.19 22.65 -7.04
CA ARG A 27 -6.66 22.64 -6.94
C ARG A 27 -7.31 23.18 -8.19
N THR A 28 -6.56 23.95 -8.98
CA THR A 28 -7.07 24.53 -10.21
C THR A 28 -7.27 23.44 -11.25
N ASN A 29 -8.50 23.33 -11.78
CA ASN A 29 -8.86 22.41 -12.87
C ASN A 29 -8.61 20.92 -12.56
N TRP A 30 -8.57 20.51 -11.29
CA TRP A 30 -8.24 19.13 -10.92
C TRP A 30 -9.23 18.12 -11.52
N GLN A 31 -10.52 18.44 -11.56
CA GLN A 31 -11.54 17.56 -12.16
C GLN A 31 -11.29 17.36 -13.65
N GLN A 32 -10.97 18.43 -14.39
CA GLN A 32 -10.66 18.35 -15.83
C GLN A 32 -9.43 17.49 -16.08
N ARG A 33 -8.41 17.58 -15.20
CA ARG A 33 -7.20 16.74 -15.28
C ARG A 33 -7.52 15.27 -15.01
N VAL A 34 -8.38 14.99 -14.03
CA VAL A 34 -8.87 13.62 -13.76
C VAL A 34 -9.63 13.10 -14.98
N THR A 35 -10.60 13.85 -15.49
CA THR A 35 -11.34 13.49 -16.71
C THR A 35 -10.42 13.29 -17.91
N THR A 36 -9.33 14.04 -18.05
CA THR A 36 -8.37 13.83 -19.15
C THR A 36 -7.66 12.48 -19.04
N LEU A 37 -7.40 12.00 -17.83
CA LEU A 37 -6.60 10.80 -17.59
C LEU A 37 -7.43 9.53 -17.46
N ILE A 38 -8.69 9.63 -17.04
CA ILE A 38 -9.59 8.48 -16.82
C ILE A 38 -10.98 8.68 -17.40
N ASP A 39 -11.18 9.65 -18.29
CA ASP A 39 -12.41 9.98 -19.03
C ASP A 39 -13.63 10.45 -18.21
N ASP A 40 -13.62 10.29 -16.88
CA ASP A 40 -14.73 10.76 -16.03
C ASP A 40 -14.23 11.21 -14.66
N CYS A 41 -14.99 12.10 -14.02
CA CYS A 41 -14.74 12.59 -12.68
C CYS A 41 -16.08 12.94 -12.02
N PRO A 42 -16.32 12.55 -10.76
CA PRO A 42 -17.55 12.97 -10.09
C PRO A 42 -17.57 14.48 -9.89
N ASP A 43 -18.78 15.02 -9.79
CA ASP A 43 -18.99 16.39 -9.36
C ASP A 43 -18.29 16.65 -8.02
N ALA A 44 -17.67 17.82 -7.89
CA ALA A 44 -17.06 18.28 -6.66
C ALA A 44 -18.15 18.53 -5.61
N LYS A 45 -18.49 17.50 -4.83
CA LYS A 45 -19.44 17.59 -3.71
C LYS A 45 -18.70 17.68 -2.37
N GLY A 46 -19.06 18.68 -1.56
CA GLY A 46 -18.53 18.89 -0.21
C GLY A 46 -17.19 19.64 -0.15
N ASN A 47 -16.48 19.54 0.98
CA ASN A 47 -15.21 20.25 1.23
C ASN A 47 -13.98 19.63 0.51
N ARG A 48 -14.18 18.67 -0.39
CA ARG A 48 -13.08 17.99 -1.10
C ARG A 48 -12.59 18.88 -2.23
N THR A 49 -11.34 19.34 -2.12
CA THR A 49 -10.78 20.33 -3.06
C THR A 49 -9.83 19.73 -4.09
N SER A 50 -9.52 18.43 -4.00
CA SER A 50 -8.51 17.77 -4.85
C SER A 50 -8.50 16.24 -4.72
N SER A 51 -9.66 15.62 -4.53
CA SER A 51 -9.74 14.17 -4.31
C SER A 51 -11.08 13.61 -4.78
N VAL A 52 -11.05 12.39 -5.31
CA VAL A 52 -12.24 11.62 -5.70
C VAL A 52 -12.59 10.63 -4.58
N PRO A 53 -13.88 10.38 -4.25
CA PRO A 53 -14.23 9.33 -3.29
C PRO A 53 -13.80 7.95 -3.78
N LEU A 54 -13.18 7.14 -2.90
CA LEU A 54 -12.75 5.78 -3.24
C LEU A 54 -13.94 4.90 -3.64
N THR A 55 -15.08 5.08 -2.99
CA THR A 55 -16.33 4.38 -3.34
C THR A 55 -16.75 4.65 -4.78
N TRP A 56 -16.67 5.91 -5.23
CA TRP A 56 -17.01 6.27 -6.61
C TRP A 56 -16.09 5.57 -7.61
N LEU A 57 -14.76 5.59 -7.37
CA LEU A 57 -13.80 4.88 -8.22
C LEU A 57 -14.11 3.38 -8.30
N SER A 58 -14.36 2.76 -7.15
CA SER A 58 -14.64 1.32 -7.06
C SER A 58 -15.96 0.91 -7.72
N GLU A 59 -16.92 1.82 -7.85
CA GLU A 59 -18.23 1.55 -8.46
C GLU A 59 -18.23 1.86 -9.97
N HIS A 60 -17.62 2.97 -10.38
CA HIS A 60 -17.71 3.48 -11.76
C HIS A 60 -16.58 2.95 -12.65
N ARG A 61 -15.43 2.57 -12.07
CA ARG A 61 -14.25 2.11 -12.81
C ARG A 61 -13.83 0.68 -12.46
N LYS A 62 -14.77 -0.12 -11.94
CA LYS A 62 -14.52 -1.52 -11.53
C LYS A 62 -14.18 -2.46 -12.67
N THR A 63 -14.94 -2.36 -13.76
CA THR A 63 -14.92 -3.35 -14.84
C THR A 63 -14.84 -2.63 -16.17
N CYS A 64 -13.77 -2.92 -16.93
CA CYS A 64 -13.63 -2.44 -18.29
C CYS A 64 -14.65 -3.17 -19.21
N PRO A 65 -15.36 -2.46 -20.11
CA PRO A 65 -16.26 -3.10 -21.06
C PRO A 65 -15.56 -4.11 -21.98
N GLU A 66 -16.25 -5.19 -22.35
CA GLU A 66 -15.73 -6.12 -23.35
C GLU A 66 -15.63 -5.46 -24.72
N GLY A 67 -14.49 -5.64 -25.40
CA GLY A 67 -14.24 -5.03 -26.71
C GLY A 67 -13.93 -3.53 -26.66
N ALA A 68 -13.59 -3.00 -25.47
CA ALA A 68 -13.07 -1.64 -25.32
C ALA A 68 -11.83 -1.39 -26.21
N ASP A 69 -11.72 -0.17 -26.73
CA ASP A 69 -10.53 0.26 -27.44
C ASP A 69 -9.35 0.47 -26.47
N GLU A 70 -8.14 0.61 -27.04
CA GLU A 70 -6.91 0.73 -26.27
C GLU A 70 -6.95 1.91 -25.30
N ALA A 71 -7.48 3.06 -25.74
CA ALA A 71 -7.63 4.25 -24.90
C ALA A 71 -8.55 4.00 -23.70
N THR A 72 -9.69 3.34 -23.91
CA THR A 72 -10.59 2.98 -22.82
C THR A 72 -9.95 1.99 -21.86
N VAL A 73 -9.25 0.96 -22.36
CA VAL A 73 -8.52 0.00 -21.52
C VAL A 73 -7.50 0.74 -20.66
N GLU A 74 -6.76 1.69 -21.23
CA GLU A 74 -5.78 2.49 -20.52
C GLU A 74 -6.41 3.34 -19.40
N TRP A 75 -7.57 3.97 -19.65
CA TRP A 75 -8.31 4.71 -18.62
C TRP A 75 -8.72 3.82 -17.44
N TYR A 76 -9.20 2.61 -17.71
CA TYR A 76 -9.58 1.65 -16.67
C TYR A 76 -8.36 1.11 -15.91
N ALA A 77 -7.26 0.80 -16.60
CA ALA A 77 -6.02 0.37 -15.96
C ALA A 77 -5.47 1.47 -15.03
N ARG A 78 -5.48 2.73 -15.50
CA ARG A 78 -5.05 3.88 -14.72
C ARG A 78 -5.94 4.12 -13.50
N ALA A 79 -7.27 4.04 -13.67
CA ALA A 79 -8.21 4.18 -12.56
C ALA A 79 -8.06 3.07 -11.52
N TYR A 80 -7.84 1.82 -11.96
CA TYR A 80 -7.61 0.68 -11.07
C TYR A 80 -6.33 0.83 -10.26
N LEU A 81 -5.21 1.17 -10.91
CA LEU A 81 -3.94 1.41 -10.21
C LEU A 81 -4.03 2.61 -9.27
N TRP A 82 -4.71 3.68 -9.68
CA TRP A 82 -4.94 4.82 -8.80
C TRP A 82 -5.76 4.42 -7.57
N TYR A 83 -6.81 3.63 -7.73
CA TYR A 83 -7.60 3.08 -6.62
C TYR A 83 -6.72 2.26 -5.67
N LEU A 84 -5.93 1.32 -6.18
CA LEU A 84 -5.02 0.50 -5.36
C LEU A 84 -4.00 1.34 -4.59
N LEU A 85 -3.39 2.33 -5.25
CA LEU A 85 -2.44 3.22 -4.60
C LEU A 85 -3.09 3.97 -3.45
N MET A 86 -4.33 4.43 -3.61
CA MET A 86 -5.03 5.26 -2.61
C MET A 86 -5.69 4.46 -1.50
N GLU A 87 -6.14 3.24 -1.79
CA GLU A 87 -6.72 2.35 -0.78
C GLU A 87 -5.64 1.69 0.07
N VAL A 88 -4.53 1.28 -0.55
CA VAL A 88 -3.56 0.36 0.08
C VAL A 88 -2.22 1.03 0.40
N VAL A 89 -1.67 1.82 -0.51
CA VAL A 89 -0.28 2.28 -0.43
C VAL A 89 -0.15 3.65 0.24
N PHE A 90 -1.00 4.59 -0.14
CA PHE A 90 -1.04 5.97 0.35
C PHE A 90 -2.43 6.37 0.88
N PRO A 91 -3.13 5.53 1.67
CA PRO A 91 -4.38 5.95 2.26
C PRO A 91 -4.14 7.12 3.20
N ASP A 92 -5.00 8.13 3.08
CA ASP A 92 -5.06 9.21 4.05
C ASP A 92 -5.70 8.72 5.37
N SER A 93 -5.68 9.55 6.40
CA SER A 93 -6.28 9.23 7.71
C SER A 93 -7.79 9.02 7.69
N SER A 94 -8.47 9.36 6.60
CA SER A 94 -9.91 9.15 6.38
C SER A 94 -10.23 7.84 5.66
N GLY A 95 -9.27 7.27 4.92
CA GLY A 95 -9.41 6.02 4.16
C GLY A 95 -10.52 6.05 3.11
N ASN A 96 -10.96 7.23 2.65
CA ASN A 96 -12.12 7.35 1.76
C ASN A 96 -11.91 8.40 0.66
N SER A 97 -10.67 8.76 0.36
CA SER A 97 -10.36 9.74 -0.65
C SER A 97 -9.13 9.35 -1.46
N ALA A 98 -9.25 9.44 -2.78
CA ALA A 98 -8.19 9.24 -3.74
C ALA A 98 -7.68 10.62 -4.16
N ASN A 99 -6.46 10.98 -3.74
CA ASN A 99 -5.85 12.25 -4.12
C ASN A 99 -5.42 12.20 -5.59
N TRP A 100 -5.84 13.19 -6.38
CA TRP A 100 -5.57 13.21 -7.82
C TRP A 100 -4.09 13.37 -8.17
N LEU A 101 -3.25 13.83 -7.24
CA LEU A 101 -1.80 13.94 -7.46
C LEU A 101 -1.17 12.60 -7.88
N TYR A 102 -1.65 11.48 -7.34
CA TYR A 102 -1.12 10.17 -7.70
C TYR A 102 -1.56 9.72 -9.10
N LEU A 103 -2.72 10.17 -9.55
CA LEU A 103 -3.16 9.95 -10.91
C LEU A 103 -2.27 10.67 -11.92
N PHE A 104 -1.78 11.86 -11.57
CA PHE A 104 -0.81 12.59 -12.39
C PHE A 104 0.49 11.80 -12.60
N PHE A 105 0.99 11.10 -11.59
CA PHE A 105 2.17 10.23 -11.71
C PHE A 105 1.90 8.94 -12.51
N LEU A 106 0.63 8.61 -12.77
CA LEU A 106 0.23 7.51 -13.66
C LEU A 106 -0.08 8.00 -15.09
N ALA A 107 0.16 9.27 -15.41
CA ALA A 107 -0.05 9.79 -16.77
C ALA A 107 0.95 9.20 -17.77
N ASP A 108 2.18 8.95 -17.32
CA ASP A 108 3.26 8.33 -18.09
C ASP A 108 3.67 7.01 -17.41
N TRP A 109 3.42 5.90 -18.11
CA TRP A 109 3.73 4.56 -17.63
C TRP A 109 5.23 4.29 -17.53
N ASP A 110 6.04 4.96 -18.36
CA ASP A 110 7.47 4.72 -18.51
C ASP A 110 8.34 5.70 -17.72
N ALA A 111 7.72 6.59 -16.94
CA ALA A 111 8.42 7.62 -16.18
C ALA A 111 9.40 7.08 -15.12
N GLY A 112 9.29 5.80 -14.74
CA GLY A 112 10.24 5.13 -13.87
C GLY A 112 10.28 5.73 -12.46
N TYR A 113 9.11 5.90 -11.84
CA TYR A 113 8.99 6.46 -10.50
C TYR A 113 9.38 5.47 -9.39
N GLY A 114 10.07 5.96 -8.36
CA GLY A 114 10.45 5.21 -7.16
C GLY A 114 9.29 5.02 -6.19
N TRP A 115 8.24 4.31 -6.62
CA TRP A 115 7.01 4.10 -5.85
C TRP A 115 7.25 3.46 -4.47
N GLY A 116 8.20 2.54 -4.36
CA GLY A 116 8.62 1.91 -3.10
C GLY A 116 9.23 2.93 -2.13
N THR A 117 10.10 3.80 -2.62
CA THR A 117 10.70 4.87 -1.80
C THR A 117 9.66 5.89 -1.36
N ALA A 118 8.75 6.28 -2.26
CA ALA A 118 7.67 7.20 -1.92
C ALA A 118 6.71 6.62 -0.88
N SER A 119 6.31 5.35 -1.02
CA SER A 119 5.41 4.69 -0.07
C SER A 119 6.03 4.52 1.32
N LEU A 120 7.31 4.16 1.40
CA LEU A 120 8.01 4.09 2.69
C LEU A 120 8.14 5.48 3.35
N THR A 121 8.46 6.51 2.57
CA THR A 121 8.54 7.88 3.07
C THR A 121 7.19 8.37 3.59
N TYR A 122 6.11 8.06 2.87
CA TYR A 122 4.75 8.39 3.28
C TYR A 122 4.32 7.65 4.55
N LEU A 123 4.69 6.38 4.70
CA LEU A 123 4.49 5.62 5.93
C LEU A 123 5.21 6.28 7.11
N TYR A 124 6.49 6.65 6.95
CA TYR A 124 7.24 7.30 8.03
C TYR A 124 6.62 8.62 8.49
N ARG A 125 6.14 9.43 7.54
CA ARG A 125 5.39 10.66 7.87
C ARG A 125 4.10 10.34 8.63
N SER A 126 3.36 9.32 8.18
CA SER A 126 2.12 8.90 8.84
C SER A 126 2.36 8.36 10.25
N LEU A 127 3.48 7.67 10.49
CA LEU A 127 3.91 7.21 11.80
C LEU A 127 4.29 8.38 12.72
N ASP A 128 5.06 9.34 12.21
CA ASP A 128 5.41 10.55 12.96
C ASP A 128 4.15 11.31 13.40
N ASP A 129 3.25 11.60 12.46
CA ASP A 129 1.96 12.25 12.73
C ASP A 129 1.12 11.49 13.76
N ALA A 130 1.08 10.15 13.69
CA ALA A 130 0.35 9.32 14.65
C ALA A 130 0.95 9.38 16.07
N THR A 131 2.28 9.48 16.20
CA THR A 131 2.94 9.53 17.53
C THR A 131 2.79 10.88 18.23
N GLN A 132 2.56 11.97 17.49
CA GLN A 132 2.42 13.32 18.06
C GLN A 132 1.08 13.55 18.78
N ARG A 133 0.13 12.59 18.75
CA ARG A 133 -1.17 12.61 19.47
C ARG A 133 -1.87 13.97 19.45
N THR A 134 -1.98 14.56 18.26
CA THR A 134 -2.55 15.90 18.08
C THR A 134 -4.08 15.98 18.26
N GLY A 135 -4.78 14.86 18.47
CA GLY A 135 -6.20 14.86 18.88
C GLY A 135 -6.79 13.48 19.17
N ASP A 136 -8.04 13.46 19.63
CA ASP A 136 -8.75 12.23 20.03
C ASP A 136 -9.06 11.24 18.89
N LYS A 137 -8.81 11.65 17.63
CA LYS A 137 -9.05 10.85 16.41
C LYS A 137 -7.78 10.66 15.58
N SER A 138 -6.62 10.59 16.23
CA SER A 138 -5.38 10.25 15.54
C SER A 138 -5.50 8.86 14.90
N ASN A 139 -5.46 8.83 13.56
CA ASN A 139 -5.42 7.62 12.74
C ASN A 139 -4.08 7.55 12.02
N MET A 140 -3.64 6.34 11.68
CA MET A 140 -2.44 6.09 10.91
C MET A 140 -2.82 5.83 9.45
N GLY A 141 -2.30 6.65 8.54
CA GLY A 141 -2.36 6.41 7.10
C GLY A 141 -1.17 5.58 6.59
N GLY A 142 -1.07 5.48 5.26
CA GLY A 142 0.04 4.81 4.57
C GLY A 142 -0.07 3.29 4.50
N PHE A 143 1.00 2.64 4.06
CA PHE A 143 1.00 1.22 3.73
C PHE A 143 1.13 0.30 4.96
N VAL A 144 0.17 0.40 5.88
CA VAL A 144 0.15 -0.27 7.19
C VAL A 144 0.24 -1.80 7.06
N TRP A 145 -0.31 -2.36 5.99
CA TRP A 145 -0.22 -3.79 5.71
C TRP A 145 1.23 -4.26 5.53
N ALA A 146 2.03 -3.54 4.73
CA ALA A 146 3.44 -3.85 4.53
C ALA A 146 4.26 -3.64 5.81
N LEU A 147 3.93 -2.63 6.62
CA LEU A 147 4.51 -2.47 7.96
C LEU A 147 4.21 -3.66 8.87
N SER A 148 2.99 -4.19 8.81
CA SER A 148 2.56 -5.34 9.63
C SER A 148 3.38 -6.60 9.27
N ILE A 149 3.61 -6.84 7.97
CA ILE A 149 4.46 -7.93 7.50
C ILE A 149 5.91 -7.73 7.96
N TRP A 150 6.44 -6.51 7.82
CA TRP A 150 7.79 -6.20 8.31
C TRP A 150 7.93 -6.46 9.81
N MET A 151 6.92 -6.07 10.60
CA MET A 151 6.90 -6.33 12.04
C MET A 151 6.90 -7.83 12.31
N TRP A 152 6.10 -8.62 11.60
CA TRP A 152 6.08 -10.07 11.81
C TRP A 152 7.37 -10.78 11.41
N GLU A 153 8.08 -10.29 10.38
CA GLU A 153 9.42 -10.79 10.05
C GLU A 153 10.42 -10.44 11.15
N ARG A 154 10.48 -9.18 11.58
CA ARG A 154 11.53 -8.70 12.50
C ARG A 154 11.25 -8.92 13.98
N LEU A 155 9.99 -9.05 14.37
CA LEU A 155 9.55 -9.13 15.77
C LEU A 155 8.72 -10.40 15.99
N PRO A 156 8.94 -11.12 17.11
CA PRO A 156 8.06 -12.22 17.52
C PRO A 156 6.72 -11.72 18.08
N VAL A 157 6.61 -10.42 18.40
CA VAL A 157 5.42 -9.82 19.02
C VAL A 157 4.23 -9.88 18.08
N GLY A 158 3.15 -10.51 18.52
CA GLY A 158 1.92 -10.65 17.74
C GLY A 158 2.13 -11.31 16.37
N ARG A 159 3.23 -12.06 16.20
CA ARG A 159 3.59 -12.74 14.95
C ARG A 159 2.54 -13.82 14.66
N SER A 160 1.90 -13.72 13.51
CA SER A 160 0.96 -14.75 13.07
C SER A 160 1.68 -16.06 12.71
N GLU A 161 0.99 -17.19 12.83
CA GLU A 161 1.55 -18.49 12.43
C GLU A 161 1.42 -18.66 10.91
N LYS A 162 2.54 -18.84 10.20
CA LYS A 162 2.57 -19.15 8.77
C LYS A 162 2.00 -20.55 8.55
N MET A 163 0.97 -20.68 7.72
CA MET A 163 0.42 -21.97 7.31
C MET A 163 1.28 -22.62 6.23
N PRO A 164 1.09 -23.91 5.90
CA PRO A 164 1.82 -24.57 4.83
C PRO A 164 1.79 -23.76 3.53
N ARG A 165 2.97 -23.55 2.95
CA ARG A 165 3.17 -22.73 1.75
C ARG A 165 2.34 -23.27 0.59
N ARG A 166 1.61 -22.39 -0.09
CA ARG A 166 1.10 -22.68 -1.43
C ARG A 166 2.27 -22.65 -2.41
N PRO A 167 2.34 -23.56 -3.40
CA PRO A 167 3.35 -23.49 -4.43
C PRO A 167 3.25 -22.16 -5.20
N TRP A 168 4.40 -21.51 -5.40
CA TRP A 168 4.50 -20.39 -6.32
C TRP A 168 4.08 -20.87 -7.72
N GLY A 169 3.11 -20.20 -8.35
CA GLY A 169 2.49 -20.62 -9.63
C GLY A 169 1.02 -21.05 -9.54
N ALA A 170 0.46 -21.26 -8.33
CA ALA A 170 -0.95 -21.61 -8.18
C ALA A 170 -1.95 -20.52 -8.63
N TYR A 171 -1.48 -19.28 -8.85
CA TYR A 171 -2.31 -18.13 -9.24
C TYR A 171 -2.23 -17.76 -10.73
N GLY A 172 -1.51 -18.55 -11.54
CA GLY A 172 -1.42 -18.40 -12.99
C GLY A 172 0.04 -18.42 -13.49
N GLU A 173 0.30 -19.19 -14.54
CA GLU A 173 1.54 -19.16 -15.30
C GLU A 173 1.40 -18.10 -16.41
N ASP A 174 1.96 -16.91 -16.20
CA ASP A 174 2.27 -15.97 -17.31
C ASP A 174 3.54 -16.40 -18.08
N GLY A 175 4.19 -17.49 -17.63
CA GLY A 175 5.40 -18.05 -18.24
C GLY A 175 6.68 -17.29 -17.90
N ASP A 176 6.60 -16.26 -17.06
CA ASP A 176 7.76 -15.46 -16.65
C ASP A 176 8.48 -16.10 -15.47
N THR A 177 9.56 -16.82 -15.78
CA THR A 177 10.41 -17.49 -14.80
C THR A 177 11.25 -16.52 -13.96
N THR A 178 11.30 -15.23 -14.31
CA THR A 178 12.06 -14.22 -13.55
C THR A 178 11.27 -13.64 -12.38
N ARG A 179 9.96 -13.95 -12.30
CA ARG A 179 9.09 -13.47 -11.23
C ARG A 179 9.19 -14.38 -10.01
N HIS A 180 9.73 -13.83 -8.93
CA HIS A 180 9.85 -14.51 -7.64
C HIS A 180 8.79 -13.99 -6.64
N PRO A 181 8.35 -14.82 -5.68
CA PRO A 181 7.46 -14.38 -4.62
C PRO A 181 8.11 -13.28 -3.78
N THR A 182 7.32 -12.29 -3.38
CA THR A 182 7.74 -11.34 -2.34
C THR A 182 7.75 -11.99 -0.97
N ILE A 183 8.41 -11.36 0.01
CA ILE A 183 8.30 -11.78 1.41
C ILE A 183 6.83 -11.77 1.86
N ALA A 184 6.03 -10.82 1.37
CA ALA A 184 4.60 -10.78 1.69
C ALA A 184 3.85 -12.05 1.26
N TYR A 185 4.28 -12.73 0.19
CA TYR A 185 3.70 -14.01 -0.23
C TYR A 185 3.86 -15.09 0.84
N GLU A 186 4.93 -15.04 1.64
CA GLU A 186 5.10 -15.98 2.76
C GLU A 186 4.04 -15.81 3.86
N TRP A 187 3.32 -14.69 3.85
CA TRP A 187 2.23 -14.35 4.75
C TRP A 187 0.84 -14.44 4.09
N ASP A 188 0.72 -15.00 2.87
CA ASP A 188 -0.55 -15.16 2.14
C ASP A 188 -1.58 -15.96 2.96
N VAL A 189 -1.12 -17.06 3.57
CA VAL A 189 -1.98 -17.92 4.40
C VAL A 189 -1.44 -17.94 5.83
N VAL A 190 -2.14 -17.23 6.71
CA VAL A 190 -1.77 -17.10 8.12
C VAL A 190 -2.93 -17.50 9.02
N LYS A 191 -2.60 -18.06 10.19
CA LYS A 191 -3.58 -18.25 11.25
C LYS A 191 -3.64 -16.98 12.09
N LEU A 192 -4.69 -16.19 11.88
CA LEU A 192 -4.90 -14.95 12.64
C LEU A 192 -5.23 -15.27 14.11
N TYR A 193 -4.62 -14.50 15.02
CA TYR A 193 -4.93 -14.59 16.44
C TYR A 193 -6.26 -13.89 16.73
N THR A 194 -7.32 -14.65 17.00
CA THR A 194 -8.68 -14.14 17.25
C THR A 194 -8.94 -13.88 18.74
N GLY A 195 -8.03 -13.19 19.42
CA GLY A 195 -8.22 -12.75 20.81
C GLY A 195 -9.09 -11.49 20.94
N LEU A 196 -9.73 -11.27 22.10
CA LEU A 196 -10.46 -10.02 22.39
C LEU A 196 -9.51 -8.81 22.37
N ASN A 197 -9.84 -7.75 21.62
CA ASN A 197 -9.01 -6.55 21.43
C ASN A 197 -8.43 -5.96 22.74
N LYS A 198 -9.21 -5.97 23.84
CA LYS A 198 -8.78 -5.42 25.14
C LYS A 198 -7.64 -6.21 25.80
N THR A 199 -7.59 -7.53 25.61
CA THR A 199 -6.51 -8.38 26.13
C THR A 199 -5.32 -8.42 25.18
N SER A 200 -5.54 -8.28 23.87
CA SER A 200 -4.46 -8.23 22.87
C SER A 200 -3.51 -7.06 23.11
N TYR A 201 -4.01 -5.87 23.47
CA TYR A 201 -3.15 -4.72 23.80
C TYR A 201 -2.17 -5.06 24.93
N LYS A 202 -2.67 -5.59 26.06
CA LYS A 202 -1.82 -5.98 27.20
C LYS A 202 -0.83 -7.08 26.82
N THR A 203 -1.26 -8.03 25.99
CA THR A 203 -0.43 -9.13 25.52
C THR A 203 0.74 -8.60 24.69
N TYR A 204 0.46 -7.73 23.71
CA TYR A 204 1.49 -7.10 22.89
C TYR A 204 2.41 -6.19 23.70
N THR A 205 1.90 -5.42 24.68
CA THR A 205 2.74 -4.63 25.58
C THR A 205 3.69 -5.54 26.36
N ASN A 206 3.19 -6.62 26.95
CA ASN A 206 4.02 -7.55 27.71
C ASN A 206 5.06 -8.26 26.82
N GLU A 207 4.68 -8.66 25.60
CA GLU A 207 5.60 -9.25 24.64
C GLU A 207 6.70 -8.27 24.22
N LEU A 208 6.36 -6.99 23.98
CA LEU A 208 7.31 -5.92 23.68
C LEU A 208 8.27 -5.68 24.86
N ASP A 209 7.74 -5.61 26.09
CA ASP A 209 8.54 -5.40 27.30
C ASP A 209 9.49 -6.59 27.59
N ALA A 210 9.10 -7.79 27.16
CA ALA A 210 9.90 -9.01 27.31
C ALA A 210 10.89 -9.23 26.15
N LEU A 211 10.88 -8.39 25.10
CA LEU A 211 11.78 -8.53 23.97
C LEU A 211 13.25 -8.38 24.40
N THR A 212 14.05 -9.35 24.00
CA THR A 212 15.50 -9.29 24.13
C THR A 212 16.15 -8.99 22.78
N HIS A 213 17.32 -8.37 22.79
CA HIS A 213 18.05 -7.99 21.57
C HIS A 213 18.34 -9.15 20.60
N THR A 214 18.36 -10.39 21.10
CA THR A 214 18.61 -11.60 20.30
C THR A 214 17.40 -12.05 19.50
N GLN A 215 16.18 -11.62 19.87
CA GLN A 215 14.93 -12.07 19.25
C GLN A 215 14.48 -11.19 18.07
N VAL A 216 15.25 -10.14 17.74
CA VAL A 216 14.83 -9.09 16.80
C VAL A 216 15.39 -9.31 15.37
N TYR A 217 16.18 -10.36 15.14
CA TYR A 217 16.93 -10.55 13.89
C TYR A 217 16.56 -11.86 13.19
N GLU A 218 15.39 -11.89 12.57
CA GLU A 218 15.08 -12.89 11.55
C GLU A 218 14.54 -12.16 10.32
N LEU A 219 15.43 -11.72 9.42
CA LEU A 219 15.06 -11.83 8.01
C LEU A 219 15.66 -13.15 7.57
N ALA A 220 14.79 -14.09 7.23
CA ALA A 220 15.23 -15.37 6.73
C ALA A 220 16.18 -15.14 5.55
N HIS A 221 17.47 -15.40 5.74
CA HIS A 221 18.47 -15.58 4.66
C HIS A 221 18.15 -16.81 3.78
N HIS A 222 16.89 -17.23 3.69
CA HIS A 222 16.43 -18.43 2.99
C HIS A 222 15.84 -18.13 1.62
N LEU A 223 15.94 -16.90 1.13
CA LEU A 223 15.88 -16.59 -0.30
C LEU A 223 17.31 -16.66 -0.87
N SER A 224 17.96 -17.82 -0.75
CA SER A 224 19.10 -18.12 -1.61
C SER A 224 18.55 -18.35 -3.01
N LEU A 225 19.03 -17.51 -3.93
CA LEU A 225 18.92 -17.57 -5.40
C LEU A 225 18.74 -19.00 -5.96
#